data_AF-A0A2V6YMS4-F1
#
_entry.id   AF-A0A2V6YMS4-F1
#
_cell.length_a   1.000
_cell.length_b   1.000
_cell.length_c   1.000
_cell.angle_alpha   90.00
_cell.angle_beta   90.00
_cell.angle_gamma   90.00
#
_symmetry.space_group_name_H-M   'P 1'
#
loop_
_entity.id
_entity.type
_entity.pdbx_description
1 polymer ?
#
loop_
_entity_poly.entity_id
_entity_poly.type
_entity_poly.pdbx_seq_one_letter_code
_entity_poly.pdbx_strand_id
1 'polypeptide(L)'
;MRWGIRAIVGGSFGEIFFGNCVMLGIPCLRASQEDIEWLQKAIGKSPQQPVTVDVEKQEVRFGDRVIKATAPDGPRNQLVNGTWDSTAVLLEAGAAIEATAGKLPYVKGY
;
A
#
# COMPACT_ATOMS: atom_id res chain seq x y z
N MET A 1 -4.19 6.85 10.09
CA MET A 1 -3.45 6.07 11.11
C MET A 1 -4.00 6.10 12.54
N ARG A 2 -4.86 7.05 12.94
CA ARG A 2 -5.37 7.17 14.33
C ARG A 2 -6.06 5.91 14.92
N TRP A 3 -6.57 5.02 14.07
CA TRP A 3 -7.23 3.76 14.46
C TRP A 3 -6.32 2.52 14.39
N GLY A 4 -5.04 2.68 14.02
CA GLY A 4 -4.09 1.56 14.00
C GLY A 4 -4.22 0.56 12.83
N ILE A 5 -5.09 0.83 11.84
CA ILE A 5 -5.20 -0.02 10.63
C ILE A 5 -3.91 0.03 9.82
N ARG A 6 -3.35 -1.14 9.52
CA ARG A 6 -2.07 -1.32 8.79
C ARG A 6 -2.21 -1.94 7.41
N ALA A 7 -3.34 -2.59 7.13
CA ALA A 7 -3.63 -3.21 5.84
C ALA A 7 -5.13 -3.47 5.72
N ILE A 8 -5.61 -3.62 4.49
CA ILE A 8 -7.00 -3.97 4.18
C ILE A 8 -7.00 -5.12 3.18
N VAL A 9 -7.80 -6.16 3.47
CA VAL A 9 -8.00 -7.31 2.59
C VAL A 9 -9.48 -7.36 2.20
N GLY A 10 -9.77 -7.43 0.90
CA GLY A 10 -11.13 -7.41 0.38
C GLY A 10 -11.22 -8.01 -1.02
N GLY A 11 -12.41 -8.05 -1.62
CA GLY A 11 -12.58 -8.58 -2.98
C GLY A 11 -12.33 -7.52 -4.06
N SER A 12 -12.76 -6.30 -3.80
CA SER A 12 -12.59 -5.13 -4.67
C SER A 12 -12.57 -3.85 -3.83
N PHE A 13 -12.10 -2.76 -4.43
CA PHE A 13 -12.02 -1.46 -3.78
C PHE A 13 -12.50 -0.38 -4.75
N GLY A 14 -13.27 0.57 -4.26
CA GLY A 14 -13.55 1.80 -5.00
C GLY A 14 -12.24 2.55 -5.28
N GLU A 15 -12.12 3.10 -6.48
CA GLU A 15 -10.87 3.69 -6.96
C GLU A 15 -10.35 4.82 -6.06
N ILE A 16 -11.22 5.75 -5.65
CA ILE A 16 -10.89 6.86 -4.76
C ILE A 16 -10.38 6.35 -3.39
N PHE A 17 -11.08 5.36 -2.83
CA PHE A 17 -10.69 4.77 -1.56
C PHE A 17 -9.32 4.10 -1.66
N PHE A 18 -9.09 3.33 -2.73
CA PHE A 18 -7.83 2.67 -3.00
C PHE A 18 -6.68 3.68 -3.13
N GLY A 19 -6.86 4.74 -3.93
CA GLY A 19 -5.87 5.80 -4.10
C GLY A 19 -5.49 6.47 -2.78
N ASN A 20 -6.49 6.85 -1.97
CA ASN A 20 -6.25 7.44 -0.66
C ASN A 20 -5.50 6.50 0.29
N CYS A 21 -5.81 5.19 0.28
CA CYS A 21 -5.10 4.22 1.11
C CYS A 21 -3.63 4.12 0.72
N VAL A 22 -3.33 4.06 -0.58
CA VAL A 22 -1.94 4.00 -1.09
C VAL A 22 -1.16 5.24 -0.68
N MET A 23 -1.74 6.44 -0.85
CA MET A 23 -1.11 7.71 -0.43
C MET A 23 -0.87 7.80 1.09
N LEU A 24 -1.59 7.01 1.89
CA LEU A 24 -1.43 6.92 3.34
C LEU A 24 -0.56 5.74 3.79
N GLY A 25 0.04 5.00 2.85
CA GLY A 25 0.87 3.84 3.15
C GLY A 25 0.09 2.62 3.61
N ILE A 26 -1.22 2.56 3.31
CA ILE A 26 -2.11 1.46 3.68
C ILE A 26 -2.29 0.54 2.48
N PRO A 27 -1.68 -0.67 2.48
CA PRO A 27 -1.88 -1.65 1.44
C PRO A 27 -3.32 -2.18 1.42
N CYS A 28 -3.89 -2.24 0.22
CA CYS A 28 -5.20 -2.85 -0.06
C CYS A 28 -5.00 -4.07 -0.98
N LEU A 29 -5.14 -5.28 -0.45
CA LEU A 29 -4.97 -6.51 -1.20
C LEU A 29 -6.31 -7.17 -1.53
N ARG A 30 -6.38 -7.74 -2.73
CA ARG A 30 -7.53 -8.44 -3.28
C ARG A 30 -7.37 -9.94 -3.14
N ALA A 31 -8.29 -10.59 -2.44
CA ALA A 31 -8.34 -12.05 -2.34
C ALA A 31 -9.64 -12.58 -2.98
N SER A 32 -9.71 -13.89 -3.19
CA SER A 32 -10.93 -14.53 -3.66
C SER A 32 -12.06 -14.39 -2.62
N GLN A 33 -13.31 -14.40 -3.06
CA GLN A 33 -14.46 -14.37 -2.14
C GLN A 33 -14.42 -15.53 -1.14
N GLU A 34 -14.07 -16.74 -1.62
CA GLU A 34 -13.93 -17.94 -0.78
C GLU A 34 -12.88 -17.75 0.32
N ASP A 35 -11.72 -17.21 -0.03
CA ASP A 35 -10.64 -16.97 0.94
C ASP A 35 -11.01 -15.88 1.96
N ILE A 36 -11.72 -14.83 1.54
CA ILE A 36 -12.19 -13.76 2.43
C ILE A 36 -13.20 -14.30 3.43
N GLU A 37 -14.17 -15.09 2.97
CA GLU A 37 -15.17 -15.70 3.85
C GLU A 37 -14.53 -16.68 4.83
N TRP A 38 -13.57 -17.48 4.36
CA TRP A 38 -12.80 -18.35 5.24
C TRP A 38 -12.04 -17.54 6.28
N LEU A 39 -11.34 -16.47 5.88
CA LEU A 39 -10.54 -15.64 6.77
C LEU A 39 -11.40 -14.97 7.84
N GLN A 40 -12.56 -14.43 7.47
CA GLN A 40 -13.52 -13.86 8.41
C GLN A 40 -14.00 -14.88 9.45
N LYS A 41 -14.38 -16.09 9.00
CA LYS A 41 -14.79 -17.18 9.90
C LYS A 41 -13.65 -17.63 10.81
N ALA A 42 -12.43 -17.70 10.30
CA ALA A 42 -11.25 -18.11 11.06
C ALA A 42 -10.88 -17.07 12.14
N ILE A 43 -10.86 -15.78 11.79
CA ILE A 43 -10.65 -14.68 12.73
C ILE A 43 -11.74 -14.67 13.81
N GLY A 44 -13.00 -14.90 13.44
CA GLY A 44 -14.11 -14.95 14.40
C GLY A 44 -13.95 -16.05 15.46
N LYS A 45 -13.26 -17.15 15.14
CA LYS A 45 -12.95 -18.23 16.10
C LYS A 45 -11.74 -17.92 16.99
N SER A 46 -10.77 -17.18 16.46
CA SER A 46 -9.50 -16.87 17.13
C SER A 46 -9.13 -15.38 17.00
N PRO A 47 -9.89 -14.46 17.62
CA PRO A 47 -9.74 -13.01 17.37
C PRO A 47 -8.43 -12.40 17.86
N GLN A 48 -7.72 -13.08 18.77
CA GLN A 48 -6.42 -12.64 19.30
C GLN A 48 -5.26 -13.09 18.42
N GLN A 49 -5.51 -13.98 17.45
CA GLN A 49 -4.47 -14.48 16.57
C GLN A 49 -4.12 -13.42 15.51
N PRO A 50 -2.83 -13.14 15.27
CA PRO A 50 -2.44 -12.13 14.30
C PRO A 50 -2.73 -12.60 12.86
N VAL A 51 -3.24 -11.67 12.05
CA VAL A 51 -3.26 -11.78 10.59
C VAL A 51 -1.98 -11.16 10.06
N THR A 52 -1.18 -11.92 9.31
CA THR A 52 0.02 -11.39 8.65
C THR A 52 -0.31 -11.04 7.21
N VAL A 53 0.02 -9.82 6.79
CA VAL A 53 -0.13 -9.36 5.41
C VAL A 53 1.25 -9.10 4.83
N ASP A 54 1.58 -9.80 3.77
CA ASP A 54 2.86 -9.73 3.08
C ASP A 54 2.64 -9.09 1.70
N VAL A 55 2.93 -7.80 1.60
CA VAL A 55 2.65 -7.00 0.40
C VAL A 55 3.60 -7.36 -0.74
N GLU A 56 4.86 -7.67 -0.41
CA GLU A 56 5.87 -8.06 -1.38
C GLU A 56 5.55 -9.42 -2.00
N LYS A 57 5.23 -10.42 -1.16
CA LYS A 57 4.87 -11.78 -1.61
C LYS A 57 3.43 -11.91 -2.08
N GLN A 58 2.59 -10.90 -1.87
CA GLN A 58 1.17 -10.94 -2.23
C GLN A 58 0.41 -12.05 -1.50
N GLU A 59 0.59 -12.13 -0.18
CA GLU A 59 0.04 -13.17 0.67
C GLU A 59 -0.65 -12.61 1.93
N VAL A 60 -1.69 -13.30 2.38
CA VAL A 60 -2.30 -13.10 3.70
C VAL A 60 -2.22 -14.42 4.46
N ARG A 61 -1.67 -14.41 5.67
CA ARG A 61 -1.46 -15.62 6.49
C ARG A 61 -2.27 -15.53 7.78
N PHE A 62 -2.94 -16.62 8.12
CA PHE A 62 -3.64 -16.78 9.39
C PHE A 62 -3.46 -18.21 9.89
N GLY A 63 -2.66 -18.37 10.95
CA GLY A 63 -2.16 -19.68 11.36
C GLY A 63 -1.29 -20.28 10.27
N ASP A 64 -1.54 -21.54 9.93
CA ASP A 64 -0.76 -22.28 8.93
C ASP A 64 -1.28 -22.08 7.49
N ARG A 65 -2.42 -21.40 7.30
CA ARG A 65 -2.97 -21.16 5.96
C ARG A 65 -2.42 -19.88 5.36
N VAL A 66 -1.99 -20.00 4.11
CA VAL A 66 -1.58 -18.90 3.24
C VAL A 66 -2.66 -18.68 2.18
N ILE A 67 -3.13 -17.44 2.05
CA ILE A 67 -4.07 -16.98 1.03
C ILE A 67 -3.31 -16.13 0.03
N LYS A 68 -3.53 -16.36 -1.26
CA LYS A 68 -3.05 -15.47 -2.31
C LYS A 68 -3.86 -14.18 -2.30
N ALA A 69 -3.19 -13.03 -2.24
CA ALA A 69 -3.84 -11.72 -2.21
C ALA A 69 -3.07 -10.71 -3.08
N THR A 70 -3.70 -10.13 -4.09
CA THR A 70 -3.02 -9.32 -5.11
C THR A 70 -3.25 -7.83 -4.93
N ALA A 71 -2.28 -7.03 -5.37
CA ALA A 71 -2.38 -5.58 -5.49
C ALA A 71 -1.78 -5.18 -6.85
N PRO A 72 -2.27 -4.10 -7.50
CA PRO A 72 -1.66 -3.60 -8.72
C PRO A 72 -0.17 -3.26 -8.53
N ASP A 73 0.65 -3.57 -9.53
CA ASP A 73 2.12 -3.52 -9.41
C ASP A 73 2.66 -2.14 -9.05
N GLY A 74 2.12 -1.06 -9.61
CA GLY A 74 2.55 0.31 -9.29
C GLY A 74 2.42 0.62 -7.80
N PRO A 75 1.19 0.61 -7.24
CA PRO A 75 0.95 0.77 -5.81
C PRO A 75 1.74 -0.21 -4.93
N ARG A 76 1.84 -1.48 -5.33
CA ARG A 76 2.61 -2.49 -4.59
C ARG A 76 4.08 -2.07 -4.48
N ASN A 77 4.70 -1.73 -5.60
CA ASN A 77 6.10 -1.32 -5.65
C ASN A 77 6.33 -0.04 -4.85
N GLN A 78 5.41 0.92 -4.90
CA GLN A 78 5.48 2.14 -4.08
C GLN A 78 5.46 1.83 -2.58
N LEU A 79 4.58 0.93 -2.15
CA LEU A 79 4.45 0.53 -0.76
C LEU A 79 5.69 -0.25 -0.27
N VAL A 80 6.19 -1.20 -1.08
CA VAL A 80 7.38 -2.01 -0.75
C VAL A 80 8.64 -1.14 -0.69
N ASN A 81 8.81 -0.22 -1.64
CA ASN A 81 9.99 0.64 -1.72
C ASN A 81 9.90 1.91 -0.85
N GLY A 82 8.78 2.14 -0.16
CA GLY A 82 8.56 3.35 0.64
C GLY A 82 8.34 4.64 -0.16
N THR A 83 8.13 4.56 -1.48
CA THR A 83 7.94 5.72 -2.37
C THR A 83 6.49 6.16 -2.54
N TRP A 84 5.60 5.67 -1.67
CA TRP A 84 4.18 6.06 -1.64
C TRP A 84 3.96 7.45 -1.03
N ASP A 85 4.89 7.93 -0.19
CA ASP A 85 4.86 9.28 0.36
C ASP A 85 5.54 10.25 -0.61
N SER A 86 4.73 10.86 -1.48
CA SER A 86 5.22 11.84 -2.45
C SER A 86 5.86 13.07 -1.81
N THR A 87 5.47 13.43 -0.59
CA THR A 87 6.07 14.57 0.11
C THR A 87 7.49 14.24 0.56
N ALA A 88 7.68 13.07 1.17
CA ALA A 88 9.01 12.59 1.54
C ALA A 88 9.93 12.47 0.32
N VAL A 89 9.44 11.86 -0.76
CA VAL A 89 10.20 11.72 -2.03
C VAL A 89 10.62 13.08 -2.59
N LEU A 90 9.73 14.08 -2.60
CA LEU A 90 10.04 15.41 -3.09
C LEU A 90 11.05 16.15 -2.21
N LEU A 91 10.96 15.99 -0.88
CA LEU A 91 11.90 16.59 0.07
C LEU A 91 13.32 16.01 -0.10
N GLU A 92 13.45 14.72 -0.38
CA GLU A 92 14.73 14.07 -0.64
C GLU A 92 15.35 14.48 -1.99
N ALA A 93 14.52 14.85 -2.97
CA ALA A 93 14.95 15.18 -4.33
C ALA A 93 15.44 16.63 -4.52
N GLY A 94 15.56 17.44 -3.46
CA GLY A 94 15.82 18.88 -3.54
C GLY A 94 16.99 19.28 -4.44
N ALA A 95 18.15 18.63 -4.30
CA ALA A 95 19.33 18.95 -5.13
C ALA A 95 19.10 18.67 -6.64
N ALA A 96 18.37 17.61 -6.98
CA ALA A 96 18.07 17.27 -8.37
C ALA A 96 17.04 18.25 -8.98
N ILE A 97 16.10 18.72 -8.15
CA ILE A 97 15.12 19.75 -8.53
C ILE A 97 15.86 21.05 -8.85
N GLU A 98 16.73 21.53 -7.96
CA GLU A 98 17.53 22.75 -8.19
C GLU A 98 18.43 22.64 -9.42
N ALA A 99 19.10 21.50 -9.60
CA ALA A 99 19.93 21.25 -10.77
C ALA A 99 19.13 21.29 -12.09
N THR A 100 17.88 20.81 -12.06
CA THR A 100 16.98 20.87 -13.21
C THR A 100 16.47 22.29 -13.43
N ALA A 101 16.04 22.99 -12.38
CA ALA A 101 15.60 24.38 -12.43
C ALA A 101 16.68 25.31 -13.01
N GLY A 102 17.95 25.08 -12.64
CA GLY A 102 19.09 25.82 -13.18
C GLY A 102 19.30 25.69 -14.70
N LYS A 103 18.73 24.66 -15.34
CA LYS A 103 18.80 24.44 -16.80
C LYS A 103 17.61 25.06 -17.55
N LEU A 104 16.59 25.51 -16.84
CA LEU A 104 15.37 26.05 -17.44
C LEU A 104 15.50 27.58 -17.61
N PRO A 105 15.58 28.10 -18.85
CA PRO A 105 15.84 29.52 -19.08
C PRO A 105 14.79 30.45 -18.47
N TYR A 106 13.53 30.01 -18.44
CA TYR A 106 12.40 30.79 -17.94
C TYR A 106 12.30 30.85 -16.42
N VAL A 107 13.05 30.02 -15.69
CA VAL A 107 13.06 30.03 -14.21
C VAL A 107 14.06 31.07 -13.69
N LYS A 108 15.10 31.41 -14.45
CA LYS A 108 16.14 32.37 -14.04
C LYS A 108 15.76 33.84 -14.25
N GLY A 109 14.62 34.11 -14.88
CA GLY A 109 14.35 35.43 -15.45
C GLY A 109 15.27 35.69 -16.65
N TYR A 110 14.79 36.47 -17.63
CA TYR A 110 15.67 36.96 -18.69
C TYR A 110 16.75 37.90 -18.13
#